data_AF-A0A353DM68-F1
#
_entry.id   AF-A0A353DM68-F1
#
_cell.length_a   1.000
_cell.length_b   1.000
_cell.length_c   1.000
_cell.angle_alpha   90.00
_cell.angle_beta   90.00
_cell.angle_gamma   90.00
#
_symmetry.space_group_name_H-M   'P 1'
#
loop_
_entity.id
_entity.type
_entity.pdbx_description
1 polymer ?
#
loop_
_entity_poly.entity_id
_entity_poly.type
_entity_poly.pdbx_seq_one_letter_code
_entity_poly.pdbx_strand_id
1 'polypeptide(L)'
;MEWWQVLLYVISIILVIYVFIFFYALESLITFRSRLKKRTLAISLLISEKKDVLLSMLALMEKDIKDESTKEEATQVRWLKINKLQPKEIENCLNLLSSLQKRLVLFANNNEYGKSEEFQEYFDILNDLDANYRKTAAIYNSDLLGYEYWRKTPLFRFWFLVLRFKEIKRLP
;
A
#
# COMPACT_ATOMS: atom_id res chain seq x y z
N MET A 1 -22.63 46.76 -29.64
CA MET A 1 -21.52 45.85 -29.32
C MET A 1 -20.95 45.36 -30.64
N GLU A 2 -19.66 45.53 -30.84
CA GLU A 2 -19.00 44.97 -32.03
C GLU A 2 -18.71 43.48 -31.84
N TRP A 3 -18.64 42.73 -32.94
CA TRP A 3 -18.47 41.28 -32.91
C TRP A 3 -17.20 40.83 -32.17
N TRP A 4 -16.13 41.63 -32.22
CA TRP A 4 -14.88 41.35 -31.50
C TRP A 4 -15.04 41.48 -29.98
N GLN A 5 -15.92 42.35 -29.50
CA GLN A 5 -16.20 42.50 -28.06
C GLN A 5 -16.91 41.26 -27.53
N VAL A 6 -17.91 40.77 -28.28
CA VAL A 6 -18.62 39.53 -27.95
C VAL A 6 -17.66 38.35 -27.93
N LEU A 7 -16.76 38.25 -28.91
CA LEU A 7 -15.76 37.19 -28.99
C LEU A 7 -14.79 37.23 -27.79
N LEU A 8 -14.32 38.41 -27.38
CA LEU A 8 -13.49 38.57 -26.18
C LEU A 8 -14.23 38.11 -24.92
N TYR A 9 -15.51 38.48 -24.75
CA TYR A 9 -16.31 38.02 -23.62
C TYR A 9 -16.42 36.49 -23.56
N VAL A 10 -16.67 35.85 -24.70
CA VAL A 10 -16.75 34.38 -24.79
C VAL A 10 -15.42 33.75 -24.38
N ILE A 11 -14.30 34.25 -24.90
CA ILE A 11 -12.95 33.76 -24.55
C ILE A 11 -12.69 33.95 -23.05
N SER A 12 -13.03 35.11 -22.49
CA SER A 12 -12.86 35.38 -21.06
C SER A 12 -13.65 34.40 -20.20
N ILE A 13 -14.90 34.10 -20.56
CA ILE A 13 -15.72 33.12 -19.83
C ILE A 13 -15.09 31.73 -19.89
N ILE A 14 -14.66 31.28 -21.07
CA ILE A 14 -13.98 29.99 -21.24
C ILE A 14 -12.70 29.93 -20.41
N LEU A 15 -11.92 31.00 -20.39
CA LEU A 15 -10.67 31.08 -19.63
C LEU A 15 -10.92 31.01 -18.12
N VAL A 16 -11.96 31.68 -17.62
CA VAL A 16 -12.37 31.59 -16.21
C VAL A 16 -12.77 30.15 -15.85
N ILE A 17 -13.62 29.51 -16.67
CA ILE A 17 -14.02 28.12 -16.46
C ILE A 17 -12.79 27.19 -16.45
N TYR A 18 -11.87 27.38 -17.39
CA TYR A 18 -10.62 26.61 -17.46
C TYR A 18 -9.80 26.71 -16.16
N VAL A 19 -9.65 27.92 -15.62
CA VAL A 19 -8.92 28.16 -14.37
C VAL A 19 -9.60 27.47 -13.19
N PHE A 20 -10.94 27.53 -13.08
CA PHE A 20 -11.67 26.82 -12.02
C PHE A 20 -11.48 25.31 -12.09
N ILE A 21 -11.60 24.71 -13.29
CA ILE A 21 -11.39 23.26 -13.48
C ILE A 21 -9.95 22.89 -13.12
N PHE A 22 -8.96 23.73 -13.47
CA PHE A 22 -7.57 23.49 -13.12
C PHE A 22 -7.35 23.41 -11.60
N PHE A 23 -7.88 24.37 -10.84
CA PHE A 23 -7.77 24.35 -9.38
C PHE A 23 -8.48 23.14 -8.75
N TYR A 24 -9.65 22.78 -9.26
CA TYR A 24 -10.37 21.59 -8.81
C TYR A 24 -9.56 20.29 -9.05
N ALA A 25 -8.95 20.16 -10.24
CA ALA A 25 -8.11 19.02 -10.57
C ALA A 25 -6.84 18.98 -9.69
N LEU A 26 -6.26 20.15 -9.40
CA LEU A 26 -5.11 20.27 -8.50
C LEU A 26 -5.44 19.85 -7.07
N GLU A 27 -6.56 20.33 -6.52
CA GLU A 27 -7.05 19.94 -5.19
C GLU A 27 -7.31 18.42 -5.13
N SER A 28 -7.93 17.88 -6.16
CA SER A 28 -8.18 16.43 -6.28
C SER A 28 -6.88 15.63 -6.22
N LEU A 29 -5.85 16.03 -6.98
CA LEU A 29 -4.54 15.39 -6.97
C LEU A 29 -3.86 15.45 -5.60
N ILE A 30 -3.90 16.60 -4.93
CA ILE A 30 -3.34 16.77 -3.58
C ILE A 30 -4.07 15.86 -2.59
N THR A 31 -5.40 15.81 -2.67
CA THR A 31 -6.25 14.97 -1.83
C THR A 31 -5.94 13.49 -2.03
N PHE A 32 -5.89 13.01 -3.28
CA PHE A 32 -5.53 11.62 -3.56
C PHE A 32 -4.12 11.29 -3.08
N ARG A 33 -3.14 12.17 -3.31
CA ARG A 33 -1.77 11.96 -2.82
C ARG A 33 -1.69 11.86 -1.31
N SER A 34 -2.48 12.66 -0.59
CA SER A 34 -2.59 12.60 0.86
C SER A 34 -3.22 11.27 1.32
N ARG A 35 -4.31 10.84 0.68
CA ARG A 35 -4.95 9.55 0.94
C ARG A 35 -3.98 8.39 0.72
N LEU A 36 -3.29 8.35 -0.41
CA LEU A 36 -2.30 7.32 -0.72
C LEU A 36 -1.21 7.24 0.36
N LYS A 37 -0.68 8.37 0.82
CA LYS A 37 0.30 8.38 1.92
C LYS A 37 -0.27 7.79 3.21
N LYS A 38 -1.48 8.20 3.61
CA LYS A 38 -2.16 7.65 4.81
C LYS A 38 -2.38 6.15 4.69
N ARG A 39 -2.77 5.67 3.50
CA ARG A 39 -2.98 4.24 3.24
C ARG A 39 -1.66 3.46 3.24
N THR A 40 -0.58 3.98 2.67
CA THR A 40 0.75 3.36 2.76
C THR A 40 1.22 3.22 4.21
N LEU A 41 0.94 4.22 5.07
CA LEU A 41 1.24 4.12 6.50
C LEU A 41 0.41 3.04 7.19
N ALA A 42 -0.90 2.98 6.90
CA ALA A 42 -1.77 1.92 7.43
C ALA A 42 -1.29 0.52 7.01
N ILE A 43 -0.88 0.36 5.75
CA ILE A 43 -0.30 -0.90 5.26
C ILE A 43 1.02 -1.23 5.97
N SER A 44 1.87 -0.23 6.20
CA SER A 44 3.12 -0.43 6.94
C SER A 44 2.85 -0.91 8.36
N LEU A 45 1.82 -0.40 9.03
CA LEU A 45 1.40 -0.87 10.35
C LEU A 45 0.92 -2.33 10.31
N LEU A 46 0.05 -2.69 9.37
CA LEU A 46 -0.42 -4.08 9.21
C LEU A 46 0.73 -5.06 8.95
N ILE A 47 1.73 -4.66 8.14
CA ILE A 47 2.92 -5.47 7.88
C ILE A 47 3.78 -5.60 9.13
N SER A 48 3.87 -4.55 9.96
CA SER A 48 4.56 -4.59 11.25
C SER A 48 3.89 -5.53 12.23
N GLU A 49 2.57 -5.43 12.39
CA GLU A 49 1.78 -6.32 13.23
C GLU A 49 1.93 -7.78 12.76
N LYS A 50 1.86 -8.01 11.43
CA LYS A 50 2.09 -9.35 10.85
C LYS A 50 3.48 -9.88 11.18
N LYS A 51 4.52 -9.04 11.10
CA LYS A 51 5.88 -9.42 11.50
C LYS A 51 5.91 -9.83 12.96
N ASP A 52 5.34 -9.02 13.85
CA ASP A 52 5.40 -9.26 15.29
C ASP A 52 4.69 -10.58 15.65
N VAL A 53 3.52 -10.83 15.08
CA VAL A 53 2.78 -12.10 15.26
C VAL A 53 3.58 -13.29 14.73
N LEU A 54 4.21 -13.18 13.56
CA LEU A 54 5.06 -14.25 13.01
C LEU A 54 6.28 -14.53 13.89
N LEU A 55 6.87 -13.51 14.50
CA LEU A 55 7.99 -13.69 15.43
C LEU A 55 7.54 -14.33 16.75
N SER A 56 6.36 -14.01 17.25
CA SER A 56 5.75 -14.70 18.41
C SER A 56 5.46 -16.16 18.10
N MET A 57 4.87 -16.44 16.94
CA MET A 57 4.62 -17.79 16.45
C MET A 57 5.91 -18.59 16.27
N LEU A 58 6.97 -17.97 15.73
CA LEU A 58 8.30 -18.57 15.63
C LEU A 58 8.87 -18.91 17.01
N ALA A 59 8.74 -18.03 18.01
CA ALA A 59 9.30 -18.24 19.34
C ALA A 59 8.74 -19.49 20.03
N LEU A 60 7.48 -19.86 19.75
CA LEU A 60 6.88 -21.11 20.23
C LEU A 60 7.59 -22.35 19.69
N MET A 61 8.11 -22.27 18.47
CA MET A 61 8.65 -23.42 17.71
C MET A 61 10.18 -23.36 17.51
N GLU A 62 10.83 -22.27 17.92
CA GLU A 62 12.24 -21.96 17.59
C GLU A 62 13.23 -23.04 18.05
N LYS A 63 12.91 -23.73 19.15
CA LYS A 63 13.74 -24.83 19.69
C LYS A 63 13.70 -26.09 18.83
N ASP A 64 12.58 -26.35 18.15
CA ASP A 64 12.35 -27.58 17.40
C ASP A 64 12.63 -27.43 15.91
N ILE A 65 12.71 -26.19 15.42
CA ILE A 65 13.11 -25.88 14.04
C ILE A 65 14.60 -26.20 13.87
N LYS A 66 14.90 -27.30 13.18
CA LYS A 66 16.27 -27.69 12.79
C LYS A 66 16.65 -27.24 11.38
N ASP A 67 15.68 -26.86 10.57
CA ASP A 67 15.90 -26.38 9.20
C ASP A 67 16.62 -25.03 9.20
N GLU A 68 17.83 -25.01 8.64
CA GLU A 68 18.69 -23.84 8.56
C GLU A 68 18.08 -22.74 7.67
N SER A 69 17.34 -23.13 6.63
CA SER A 69 16.71 -22.17 5.72
C SER A 69 15.56 -21.40 6.38
N THR A 70 14.79 -22.04 7.25
CA THR A 70 13.77 -21.36 8.08
C THR A 70 14.42 -20.42 9.11
N LYS A 71 15.57 -20.77 9.68
CA LYS A 71 16.32 -19.87 10.59
C LYS A 71 16.89 -18.65 9.88
N GLU A 72 17.36 -18.81 8.65
CA GLU A 72 17.86 -17.71 7.84
C GLU A 72 16.72 -16.74 7.47
N GLU A 73 15.58 -17.25 6.99
CA GLU A 73 14.40 -16.42 6.72
C GLU A 73 13.87 -15.73 7.97
N ALA A 74 13.80 -16.43 9.10
CA ALA A 74 13.44 -15.83 10.39
C ALA A 74 14.38 -14.68 10.79
N THR A 75 15.69 -14.85 10.55
CA THR A 75 16.68 -13.80 10.79
C THR A 75 16.42 -12.60 9.88
N GLN A 76 16.20 -12.82 8.58
CA GLN A 76 15.85 -11.73 7.65
C GLN A 76 14.59 -10.98 8.09
N VAL A 77 13.55 -11.70 8.55
CA VAL A 77 12.32 -11.09 9.07
C VAL A 77 12.60 -10.28 10.35
N ARG A 78 13.42 -10.77 11.29
CA ARG A 78 13.82 -10.03 12.51
C ARG A 78 14.46 -8.68 12.15
N TRP A 79 15.36 -8.66 11.18
CA TRP A 79 16.06 -7.45 10.73
C TRP A 79 15.25 -6.57 9.77
N LEU A 80 14.07 -7.01 9.33
CA LEU A 80 13.21 -6.26 8.41
C LEU A 80 12.80 -4.93 9.05
N LYS A 81 13.17 -3.81 8.41
CA LYS A 81 12.80 -2.46 8.84
C LYS A 81 11.50 -2.06 8.17
N ILE A 82 10.42 -1.99 8.93
CA ILE A 82 9.06 -1.67 8.44
C ILE A 82 8.73 -0.16 8.60
N ASN A 83 9.68 0.64 9.08
CA ASN A 83 9.46 2.07 9.31
C ASN A 83 9.34 2.84 7.99
N LYS A 84 8.11 3.23 7.65
CA LYS A 84 7.74 4.04 6.46
C LYS A 84 8.13 3.38 5.14
N LEU A 85 7.58 2.19 4.89
CA LEU A 85 7.81 1.46 3.65
C LEU A 85 7.36 2.27 2.42
N GLN A 86 8.19 2.28 1.39
CA GLN A 86 7.77 2.70 0.06
C GLN A 86 6.92 1.60 -0.60
N PRO A 87 6.06 1.94 -1.57
CA PRO A 87 5.26 0.95 -2.30
C PRO A 87 6.07 -0.21 -2.90
N LYS A 88 7.33 0.03 -3.31
CA LYS A 88 8.22 -1.02 -3.82
C LYS A 88 8.74 -1.96 -2.73
N GLU A 89 8.89 -1.46 -1.51
CA GLU A 89 9.42 -2.22 -0.37
C GLU A 89 8.32 -3.09 0.26
N ILE A 90 7.06 -2.66 0.13
CA ILE A 90 5.88 -3.41 0.59
C ILE A 90 5.83 -4.81 -0.02
N GLU A 91 6.01 -4.92 -1.35
CA GLU A 91 5.99 -6.21 -2.04
C GLU A 91 7.07 -7.18 -1.52
N ASN A 92 8.30 -6.68 -1.36
CA ASN A 92 9.39 -7.49 -0.82
C ASN A 92 9.13 -7.94 0.62
N CYS A 93 8.61 -7.05 1.47
CA CYS A 93 8.26 -7.38 2.84
C CYS A 93 7.17 -8.45 2.89
N LEU A 94 6.11 -8.32 2.08
CA LEU A 94 5.02 -9.29 2.02
C LEU A 94 5.48 -10.65 1.55
N ASN A 95 6.36 -10.71 0.55
CA ASN A 95 6.90 -11.97 0.05
C ASN A 95 7.71 -12.70 1.14
N LEU A 96 8.57 -11.98 1.86
CA LEU A 96 9.35 -12.55 2.97
C LEU A 96 8.45 -13.04 4.11
N LEU A 97 7.48 -12.21 4.55
CA LEU A 97 6.56 -12.59 5.62
C LEU A 97 5.65 -13.76 5.22
N SER A 98 5.19 -13.79 3.97
CA SER A 98 4.35 -14.89 3.46
C SER A 98 5.14 -16.18 3.30
N SER A 99 6.42 -16.11 2.93
CA SER A 99 7.31 -17.27 2.91
C SER A 99 7.47 -17.86 4.31
N LEU A 100 7.81 -17.01 5.28
CA LEU A 100 7.97 -17.44 6.68
C LEU A 100 6.67 -18.03 7.24
N GLN A 101 5.53 -17.38 7.01
CA GLN A 101 4.21 -17.88 7.42
C GLN A 101 3.94 -19.28 6.87
N LYS A 102 4.17 -19.52 5.58
CA LYS A 102 3.97 -20.84 4.96
C LYS A 102 4.86 -21.90 5.61
N ARG A 103 6.12 -21.58 5.88
CA ARG A 103 7.07 -22.48 6.55
C ARG A 103 6.65 -22.80 7.97
N LEU A 104 6.27 -21.79 8.76
CA LEU A 104 5.80 -21.97 10.14
C LEU A 104 4.52 -22.81 10.19
N VAL A 105 3.57 -22.56 9.28
CA VAL A 105 2.33 -23.36 9.19
C VAL A 105 2.62 -24.80 8.80
N LEU A 106 3.51 -25.02 7.83
CA LEU A 106 3.91 -26.37 7.43
C LEU A 106 4.63 -27.11 8.56
N PHE A 107 5.54 -26.42 9.27
CA PHE A 107 6.24 -26.98 10.42
C PHE A 107 5.24 -27.34 11.53
N ALA A 108 4.30 -26.44 11.85
CA ALA A 108 3.32 -26.69 12.88
C ALA A 108 2.37 -27.83 12.54
N ASN A 109 1.91 -27.93 11.29
CA ASN A 109 1.04 -29.03 10.86
C ASN A 109 1.74 -30.40 10.88
N ASN A 110 3.05 -30.42 10.66
CA ASN A 110 3.86 -31.64 10.72
C ASN A 110 4.24 -32.02 12.16
N ASN A 111 4.04 -31.13 13.13
CA ASN A 111 4.29 -31.36 14.55
C ASN A 111 2.98 -31.26 15.34
N GLU A 112 2.99 -31.56 16.64
CA GLU A 112 1.77 -31.42 17.46
C GLU A 112 1.39 -29.94 17.71
N TYR A 113 2.26 -28.99 17.37
CA TYR A 113 2.03 -27.55 17.47
C TYR A 113 0.83 -27.05 16.67
N GLY A 114 0.51 -27.65 15.52
CA GLY A 114 -0.64 -27.25 14.71
C GLY A 114 -1.98 -27.45 15.42
N LYS A 115 -2.02 -28.23 16.50
CA LYS A 115 -3.22 -28.45 17.32
C LYS A 115 -3.24 -27.62 18.60
N SER A 116 -2.17 -26.86 18.91
CA SER A 116 -2.16 -26.04 20.10
C SER A 116 -3.09 -24.83 19.92
N GLU A 117 -3.80 -24.49 21.00
CA GLU A 117 -4.71 -23.35 21.03
C GLU A 117 -3.96 -22.04 20.73
N GLU A 118 -2.78 -21.85 21.33
CA GLU A 118 -1.90 -20.70 21.09
C GLU A 118 -1.50 -20.56 19.61
N PHE A 119 -1.24 -21.67 18.91
CA PHE A 119 -0.91 -21.62 17.49
C PHE A 119 -2.11 -21.21 16.64
N GLN A 120 -3.29 -21.77 16.95
CA GLN A 120 -4.52 -21.45 16.24
C GLN A 120 -4.91 -19.97 16.43
N GLU A 121 -4.76 -19.43 17.63
CA GLU A 121 -4.97 -18.00 17.89
C GLU A 121 -4.05 -17.12 17.03
N TYR A 122 -2.74 -17.42 16.97
CA TYR A 122 -1.83 -16.68 16.11
C TYR A 122 -2.17 -16.83 14.62
N PHE A 123 -2.59 -18.03 14.19
CA PHE A 123 -2.97 -18.28 12.81
C PHE A 123 -4.23 -17.48 12.41
N ASP A 124 -5.22 -17.41 13.29
CA ASP A 124 -6.44 -16.63 13.06
C ASP A 124 -6.13 -15.13 12.99
N ILE A 125 -5.29 -14.61 13.88
CA ILE A 125 -4.80 -13.22 13.83
C ILE A 125 -4.09 -12.94 12.49
N LEU A 126 -3.25 -13.86 12.01
CA LEU A 126 -2.57 -13.70 10.71
C LEU A 126 -3.56 -13.66 9.54
N ASN A 127 -4.60 -14.49 9.57
CA ASN A 127 -5.64 -14.49 8.54
C ASN A 127 -6.42 -13.18 8.53
N ASP A 128 -6.75 -12.64 9.70
CA ASP A 128 -7.41 -11.33 9.84
C ASP A 128 -6.52 -10.18 9.34
N LEU A 129 -5.23 -10.21 9.65
CA LEU A 129 -4.26 -9.24 9.15
C LEU A 129 -4.13 -9.32 7.63
N ASP A 130 -4.13 -10.52 7.04
CA ASP A 130 -4.10 -10.72 5.59
C ASP A 130 -5.38 -10.23 4.90
N ALA A 131 -6.55 -10.46 5.51
CA ALA A 131 -7.82 -9.93 5.01
C ALA A 131 -7.84 -8.40 5.06
N ASN A 132 -7.39 -7.82 6.16
CA ASN A 132 -7.29 -6.37 6.35
C ASN A 132 -6.28 -5.73 5.40
N TYR A 133 -5.14 -6.39 5.14
CA TYR A 133 -4.17 -5.97 4.13
C TYR A 133 -4.83 -5.91 2.75
N ARG A 134 -5.47 -6.99 2.31
CA ARG A 134 -6.11 -7.05 0.97
C ARG A 134 -7.17 -5.95 0.80
N LYS A 135 -8.00 -5.73 1.82
CA LYS A 135 -9.00 -4.66 1.83
C LYS A 135 -8.34 -3.28 1.71
N THR A 136 -7.27 -3.04 2.46
CA THR A 136 -6.56 -1.75 2.45
C THR A 136 -5.81 -1.53 1.14
N ALA A 137 -5.21 -2.57 0.56
CA ALA A 137 -4.56 -2.55 -0.74
C ALA A 137 -5.55 -2.28 -1.88
N ALA A 138 -6.74 -2.88 -1.84
CA ALA A 138 -7.80 -2.61 -2.81
C ALA A 138 -8.23 -1.13 -2.79
N ILE A 139 -8.41 -0.56 -1.59
CA ILE A 139 -8.73 0.87 -1.42
C ILE A 139 -7.58 1.74 -1.93
N TYR A 140 -6.34 1.40 -1.59
CA TYR A 140 -5.16 2.10 -2.10
C TYR A 140 -5.13 2.12 -3.63
N ASN A 141 -5.33 0.96 -4.26
CA ASN A 141 -5.32 0.82 -5.71
C ASN A 141 -6.48 1.60 -6.36
N SER A 142 -7.66 1.67 -5.71
CA SER A 142 -8.77 2.52 -6.14
C SER A 142 -8.43 4.01 -6.06
N ASP A 143 -7.84 4.47 -4.96
CA ASP A 143 -7.38 5.86 -4.81
C ASP A 143 -6.28 6.20 -5.84
N LEU A 144 -5.42 5.23 -6.17
CA LEU A 144 -4.37 5.38 -7.17
C LEU A 144 -4.93 5.54 -8.58
N LEU A 145 -6.00 4.83 -8.93
CA LEU A 145 -6.71 5.03 -10.20
C LEU A 145 -7.26 6.46 -10.31
N GLY A 146 -7.87 6.97 -9.23
CA GLY A 146 -8.34 8.36 -9.18
C GLY A 146 -7.20 9.37 -9.34
N TYR A 147 -6.08 9.14 -8.65
CA TYR A 147 -4.87 9.95 -8.82
C TYR A 147 -4.35 9.93 -10.26
N GLU A 148 -4.26 8.76 -10.87
CA GLU A 148 -3.78 8.62 -12.25
C GLU A 148 -4.71 9.27 -13.27
N TYR A 149 -6.02 9.18 -13.08
CA TYR A 149 -7.02 9.82 -13.93
C TYR A 149 -6.76 11.33 -14.02
N TRP A 150 -6.67 12.01 -12.87
CA TRP A 150 -6.40 13.44 -12.84
C TRP A 150 -5.01 13.77 -13.39
N ARG A 151 -3.99 12.99 -13.03
CA ARG A 151 -2.60 13.22 -13.49
C ARG A 151 -2.45 13.12 -15.01
N LYS A 152 -3.14 12.15 -15.63
CA LYS A 152 -3.06 11.86 -17.07
C LYS A 152 -4.05 12.68 -17.91
N THR A 153 -4.85 13.54 -17.29
CA THR A 153 -5.81 14.40 -18.00
C THR A 153 -5.06 15.29 -19.01
N PRO A 154 -5.34 15.18 -20.33
CA PRO A 154 -4.55 15.84 -21.36
C PRO A 154 -4.55 17.36 -21.24
N LEU A 155 -5.67 17.93 -20.78
CA LEU A 155 -5.88 19.36 -20.61
C LEU A 155 -4.88 20.01 -19.64
N PHE A 156 -4.42 19.27 -18.62
CA PHE A 156 -3.55 19.80 -17.55
C PHE A 156 -2.22 19.06 -17.41
N ARG A 157 -1.95 18.09 -18.29
CA ARG A 157 -0.78 17.21 -18.21
C ARG A 157 0.54 17.98 -18.12
N PHE A 158 0.68 19.04 -18.92
CA PHE A 158 1.86 19.90 -18.90
C PHE A 158 2.07 20.56 -17.52
N TRP A 159 1.02 21.17 -16.98
CA TRP A 159 1.05 21.82 -15.68
C TRP A 159 1.34 20.85 -14.53
N PHE A 160 0.73 19.65 -14.55
CA PHE A 160 0.99 18.64 -13.52
C PHE A 160 2.40 18.06 -13.59
N LEU A 161 3.02 18.02 -14.78
CA LEU A 161 4.43 17.68 -14.95
C LEU A 161 5.33 18.75 -14.32
N VAL A 162 5.06 20.03 -14.59
CA VAL A 162 5.79 21.18 -13.98
C VAL A 162 5.67 21.16 -12.46
N LEU A 163 4.48 20.86 -11.93
CA LEU A 163 4.22 20.74 -10.49
C LEU A 163 4.73 19.43 -9.86
N ARG A 164 5.46 18.60 -10.60
CA ARG A 164 6.11 17.36 -10.13
C ARG A 164 5.15 16.30 -9.59
N PHE A 165 3.94 16.19 -10.12
CA PHE A 165 3.06 15.04 -9.85
C PHE A 165 3.56 13.81 -10.60
N LYS A 166 4.30 12.96 -9.89
CA LYS A 166 4.91 11.73 -10.44
C LYS A 166 3.93 10.56 -10.41
N GLU A 167 4.24 9.56 -11.23
CA GLU A 167 3.59 8.25 -11.18
C GLU A 167 3.88 7.54 -9.86
N ILE A 168 2.87 6.83 -9.36
CA ILE A 168 2.93 6.06 -8.13
C ILE A 168 2.63 4.61 -8.52
N LYS A 169 3.34 3.66 -7.92
CA LYS A 169 3.16 2.23 -8.23
C LYS A 169 1.92 1.66 -7.54
N ARG A 170 1.25 0.73 -8.22
CA ARG A 170 0.23 -0.14 -7.63
C ARG A 170 0.83 -1.08 -6.60
N LEU A 171 0.02 -1.45 -5.63
CA LEU A 171 0.35 -2.50 -4.67
C LEU A 171 -0.19 -3.86 -5.15
N PRO A 172 0.55 -4.94 -4.87
CA PRO A 172 0.11 -6.31 -5.16
C PRO A 172 -1.06 -6.73 -4.25
#